data_AF-A0A1A8X3H8-F1
#
_entry.id   AF-A0A1A8X3H8-F1
#
_cell.length_a   1.000
_cell.length_b   1.000
_cell.length_c   1.000
_cell.angle_alpha   90.00
_cell.angle_beta   90.00
_cell.angle_gamma   90.00
#
_symmetry.space_group_name_H-M   'P 1'
#
loop_
_entity.id
_entity.type
_entity.pdbx_description
1 polymer ?
#
loop_
_entity_poly.entity_id
_entity_poly.type
_entity_poly.pdbx_seq_one_letter_code
_entity_poly.pdbx_strand_id
1 'polypeptide(L)'
;MVKTGRTLSAEDYYNIFFKIRDRFNNVIDDDYVEYLYKEDQVLLNIALYLLENFKGEYIYSCKEDIDCKERCTYLNKWLNEKKALYTSNTKCKNHNDLWGHYIERLWEKMQEGVEQSKRCQREVLEKQSFQDKWIIPSCKNENSVEMESSCPETDMAKKEECSSVVAPTSSSCKTVLTTTYVIFGILLFSIYLLRFSSVGMKLNKLIRGKNIKRRNMDKEINESFRSRDNTDMESLDRRFNVIYNSLQN
;
A
#
# COMPACT_ATOMS: atom_id res chain seq x y z
N MET A 1 -14.77 -42.46 -1.10
CA MET A 1 -14.79 -41.25 -0.26
C MET A 1 -14.57 -40.05 -1.15
N VAL A 2 -15.63 -39.33 -1.49
CA VAL A 2 -15.54 -38.05 -2.21
C VAL A 2 -15.05 -37.02 -1.19
N LYS A 3 -13.82 -36.52 -1.33
CA LYS A 3 -13.40 -35.33 -0.61
C LYS A 3 -14.24 -34.18 -1.15
N THR A 4 -15.30 -33.81 -0.46
CA THR A 4 -16.03 -32.58 -0.71
C THR A 4 -15.04 -31.43 -0.53
N GLY A 5 -14.64 -30.83 -1.65
CA GLY A 5 -13.85 -29.60 -1.63
C GLY A 5 -14.64 -28.54 -0.87
N ARG A 6 -13.99 -27.84 0.06
CA ARG A 6 -14.61 -26.74 0.79
C ARG A 6 -14.96 -25.64 -0.21
N THR A 7 -16.24 -25.30 -0.31
CA THR A 7 -16.69 -24.10 -1.03
C THR A 7 -16.09 -22.86 -0.36
N LEU A 8 -15.51 -21.95 -1.16
CA LEU A 8 -14.95 -20.70 -0.67
C LEU A 8 -16.07 -19.74 -0.26
N SER A 9 -15.83 -18.98 0.80
CA SER A 9 -16.71 -17.90 1.26
C SER A 9 -16.43 -16.59 0.51
N ALA A 10 -17.33 -15.62 0.65
CA ALA A 10 -17.14 -14.27 0.12
C ALA A 10 -15.84 -13.61 0.63
N GLU A 11 -15.50 -13.84 1.90
CA GLU A 11 -14.26 -13.35 2.51
C GLU A 11 -13.03 -13.99 1.88
N ASP A 12 -13.08 -15.28 1.58
CA ASP A 12 -11.98 -15.99 0.93
C ASP A 12 -11.68 -15.39 -0.46
N TYR A 13 -12.71 -15.14 -1.28
CA TYR A 13 -12.52 -14.50 -2.58
C TYR A 13 -11.96 -13.09 -2.46
N TYR A 14 -12.46 -12.30 -1.50
CA TYR A 14 -11.90 -10.97 -1.25
C TYR A 14 -10.40 -11.07 -0.89
N ASN A 15 -10.04 -11.96 0.03
CA ASN A 15 -8.66 -12.17 0.44
C ASN A 15 -7.75 -12.64 -0.70
N ILE A 16 -8.27 -13.37 -1.68
CA ILE A 16 -7.53 -13.80 -2.87
C ILE A 16 -7.19 -12.59 -3.77
N PHE A 17 -8.19 -11.82 -4.19
CA PHE A 17 -8.01 -10.78 -5.22
C PHE A 17 -7.46 -9.46 -4.68
N PHE A 18 -7.69 -9.16 -3.40
CA PHE A 18 -7.24 -7.92 -2.74
C PHE A 18 -5.94 -8.10 -1.96
N LYS A 19 -5.30 -9.27 -2.05
CA LYS A 19 -3.99 -9.53 -1.45
C LYS A 19 -2.94 -8.57 -2.01
N ILE A 20 -2.20 -7.91 -1.12
CA ILE A 20 -0.99 -7.16 -1.48
C ILE A 20 0.13 -8.16 -1.77
N ARG A 21 0.72 -8.04 -2.96
CA ARG A 21 1.79 -8.91 -3.46
C ARG A 21 3.11 -8.14 -3.50
N ASP A 22 4.17 -8.83 -3.13
CA ASP A 22 5.57 -8.40 -3.27
C ASP A 22 6.26 -9.06 -4.48
N ARG A 23 5.60 -10.05 -5.10
CA ARG A 23 6.11 -10.84 -6.23
C ARG A 23 4.99 -11.18 -7.21
N PHE A 24 5.35 -11.27 -8.48
CA PHE A 24 4.47 -11.68 -9.58
C PHE A 24 5.10 -12.88 -10.26
N ASN A 25 4.52 -14.06 -10.08
CA ASN A 25 5.10 -15.31 -10.57
C ASN A 25 4.49 -15.75 -11.91
N ASN A 26 3.31 -15.23 -12.25
CA ASN A 26 2.55 -15.64 -13.43
C ASN A 26 2.67 -14.63 -14.59
N VAL A 27 3.39 -13.52 -14.37
CA VAL A 27 3.72 -12.54 -15.42
C VAL A 27 4.94 -13.07 -16.17
N ILE A 28 4.73 -13.46 -17.43
CA ILE A 28 5.80 -13.79 -18.37
C ILE A 28 5.97 -12.56 -19.23
N ASP A 29 7.18 -12.02 -19.27
CA ASP A 29 7.43 -10.66 -19.77
C ASP A 29 6.99 -10.50 -21.24
N ASP A 30 7.26 -11.46 -22.11
CA ASP A 30 7.18 -11.25 -23.56
C ASP A 30 5.76 -11.10 -24.14
N ASP A 31 4.75 -11.75 -23.56
CA ASP A 31 3.40 -11.81 -24.17
C ASP A 31 2.56 -10.54 -23.95
N TYR A 32 2.94 -9.71 -22.97
CA TYR A 32 2.12 -8.58 -22.52
C TYR A 32 2.89 -7.26 -22.41
N VAL A 33 4.16 -7.20 -22.85
CA VAL A 33 5.01 -6.00 -22.73
C VAL A 33 4.31 -4.73 -23.20
N GLU A 34 3.57 -4.80 -24.31
CA GLU A 34 2.88 -3.66 -24.91
C GLU A 34 1.80 -3.05 -24.00
N TYR A 35 1.28 -3.82 -23.04
CA TYR A 35 0.27 -3.37 -22.09
C TYR A 35 0.86 -2.90 -20.74
N LEU A 36 2.16 -3.12 -20.53
CA LEU A 36 2.87 -2.77 -19.30
C LEU A 36 3.47 -1.37 -19.41
N TYR A 37 2.64 -0.34 -19.26
CA TYR A 37 3.04 1.06 -19.44
C TYR A 37 4.02 1.54 -18.36
N LYS A 38 5.30 1.71 -18.72
CA LYS A 38 6.40 1.99 -17.78
C LYS A 38 6.46 3.44 -17.29
N GLU A 39 5.80 4.38 -17.96
CA GLU A 39 5.82 5.80 -17.57
C GLU A 39 4.82 6.11 -16.46
N ASP A 40 3.84 5.24 -16.20
CA ASP A 40 2.90 5.35 -15.09
C ASP A 40 3.04 4.14 -14.16
N GLN A 41 3.72 4.36 -13.03
CA GLN A 41 3.98 3.32 -12.04
C GLN A 41 2.69 2.71 -11.44
N VAL A 42 1.61 3.49 -11.32
CA VAL A 42 0.33 3.02 -10.77
C VAL A 42 -0.34 2.10 -11.79
N LEU A 43 -0.39 2.54 -13.06
CA LEU A 43 -1.00 1.76 -14.13
C LEU A 43 -0.23 0.46 -14.40
N LEU A 44 1.11 0.53 -14.40
CA LEU A 44 1.99 -0.65 -14.49
C LEU A 44 1.67 -1.67 -13.39
N ASN A 45 1.57 -1.21 -12.14
CA ASN A 45 1.26 -2.08 -11.02
C ASN A 45 -0.13 -2.71 -11.17
N ILE A 46 -1.13 -1.94 -11.59
CA ILE A 46 -2.48 -2.47 -11.83
C ILE A 46 -2.42 -3.58 -12.90
N ALA A 47 -1.69 -3.39 -13.99
CA ALA A 47 -1.52 -4.40 -15.03
C ALA A 47 -0.85 -5.68 -14.52
N LEU A 48 0.22 -5.56 -13.72
CA LEU A 48 0.91 -6.71 -13.13
C LEU A 48 0.01 -7.50 -12.17
N TYR A 49 -0.75 -6.82 -11.32
CA TYR A 49 -1.73 -7.46 -10.44
C TYR A 49 -2.86 -8.11 -11.22
N LEU A 50 -3.32 -7.48 -12.30
CA LEU A 50 -4.38 -8.03 -13.15
C LEU A 50 -3.93 -9.34 -13.79
N LEU A 51 -2.72 -9.38 -14.37
CA LEU A 51 -2.13 -10.59 -14.96
C LEU A 51 -2.00 -11.71 -13.92
N GLU A 52 -1.46 -11.40 -12.75
CA GLU A 52 -1.25 -12.36 -11.67
C GLU A 52 -2.56 -12.93 -11.14
N ASN A 53 -3.56 -12.06 -10.94
CA ASN A 53 -4.89 -12.46 -10.50
C ASN A 53 -5.64 -13.28 -11.57
N PHE A 54 -5.53 -12.90 -12.85
CA PHE A 54 -6.18 -13.63 -13.94
C PHE A 54 -5.53 -15.01 -14.15
N LYS A 55 -4.21 -15.08 -14.33
CA LYS A 55 -3.52 -16.35 -14.58
C LYS A 55 -3.52 -17.24 -13.34
N GLY A 56 -3.05 -16.73 -12.21
CA GLY A 56 -2.87 -17.50 -10.99
C GLY A 56 -4.19 -17.87 -10.33
N GLU A 57 -5.04 -16.87 -10.09
CA GLU A 57 -6.23 -17.05 -9.25
C GLU A 57 -7.47 -17.41 -10.05
N TYR A 58 -7.56 -17.09 -11.34
CA TYR A 58 -8.69 -17.49 -12.18
C TYR A 58 -8.37 -18.72 -13.03
N ILE A 59 -7.42 -18.63 -13.97
CA ILE A 59 -7.13 -19.70 -14.93
C ILE A 59 -6.62 -20.98 -14.26
N TYR A 60 -5.62 -20.89 -13.38
CA TYR A 60 -5.01 -22.09 -12.77
C TYR A 60 -5.78 -22.63 -11.56
N SER A 61 -6.49 -21.75 -10.85
CA SER A 61 -7.11 -22.12 -9.56
C SER A 61 -8.58 -22.49 -9.67
N CYS A 62 -9.31 -21.96 -10.65
CA CYS A 62 -10.69 -22.40 -10.86
C CYS A 62 -10.74 -23.83 -11.40
N LYS A 63 -11.58 -24.68 -10.77
CA LYS A 63 -11.84 -26.05 -11.24
C LYS A 63 -13.32 -26.35 -11.46
N GLU A 64 -14.21 -25.66 -10.77
CA GLU A 64 -15.65 -25.89 -10.79
C GLU A 64 -16.37 -24.63 -11.27
N ASP A 65 -17.46 -24.77 -12.03
CA ASP A 65 -18.15 -23.65 -12.67
C ASP A 65 -18.59 -22.55 -11.68
N ILE A 66 -19.05 -22.96 -10.49
CA ILE A 66 -19.47 -22.01 -9.43
C ILE A 66 -18.27 -21.21 -8.92
N ASP A 67 -17.15 -21.87 -8.66
CA ASP A 67 -15.90 -21.22 -8.22
C ASP A 67 -15.35 -20.28 -9.30
N CYS A 68 -15.40 -20.69 -10.58
CA CYS A 68 -15.03 -19.84 -11.72
C CYS A 68 -15.87 -18.57 -11.77
N LYS A 69 -17.18 -18.71 -11.66
CA LYS A 69 -18.11 -17.58 -11.71
C LYS A 69 -17.83 -16.59 -10.58
N GLU A 70 -17.65 -17.08 -9.36
CA GLU A 70 -17.35 -16.22 -8.21
C GLU A 70 -15.98 -15.55 -8.36
N ARG A 71 -14.95 -16.28 -8.79
CA ARG A 71 -13.61 -15.70 -9.06
C ARG A 71 -13.66 -14.60 -10.10
N CYS A 72 -14.37 -14.83 -11.22
CA CYS A 72 -14.55 -13.82 -12.26
C CYS A 72 -15.30 -12.59 -11.73
N THR A 73 -16.30 -12.79 -10.86
CA THR A 73 -17.06 -11.71 -10.21
C THR A 73 -16.15 -10.84 -9.33
N TYR A 74 -15.32 -11.46 -8.48
CA TYR A 74 -14.41 -10.72 -7.61
C TYR A 74 -13.25 -10.07 -8.36
N LEU A 75 -12.75 -10.70 -9.43
CA LEU A 75 -11.76 -10.09 -10.31
C LEU A 75 -12.32 -8.82 -10.99
N ASN A 76 -13.55 -8.87 -11.48
CA ASN A 76 -14.22 -7.68 -12.02
C ASN A 76 -14.45 -6.60 -10.96
N LYS A 77 -14.88 -6.97 -9.75
CA LYS A 77 -15.02 -6.01 -8.63
C LYS A 77 -13.70 -5.32 -8.33
N TRP A 78 -12.61 -6.08 -8.20
CA TRP A 78 -11.28 -5.54 -7.98
C TRP A 78 -10.87 -4.60 -9.10
N LEU A 79 -11.03 -5.00 -10.37
CA LEU A 79 -10.63 -4.20 -11.52
C LEU A 79 -11.45 -2.91 -11.63
N ASN A 80 -12.75 -2.97 -11.36
CA ASN A 80 -13.62 -1.80 -11.33
C ASN A 80 -13.25 -0.82 -10.21
N GLU A 81 -12.87 -1.32 -9.02
CA GLU A 81 -12.34 -0.46 -7.95
C GLU A 81 -11.07 0.26 -8.39
N LYS A 82 -10.13 -0.46 -9.04
CA LYS A 82 -8.89 0.16 -9.52
C LYS A 82 -9.17 1.19 -10.62
N LYS A 83 -10.11 0.92 -11.52
CA LYS A 83 -10.59 1.90 -12.52
C LYS A 83 -11.15 3.14 -11.86
N ALA A 84 -12.02 2.97 -10.88
CA ALA A 84 -12.66 4.06 -10.15
C ALA A 84 -11.63 4.99 -9.50
N LEU A 85 -10.63 4.40 -8.83
CA LEU A 85 -9.56 5.15 -8.18
C LEU A 85 -8.66 5.87 -9.19
N TYR A 86 -8.19 5.16 -10.22
CA TYR A 86 -7.26 5.71 -11.19
C TYR A 86 -7.87 6.80 -12.06
N THR A 87 -9.12 6.61 -12.51
CA THR A 87 -9.80 7.53 -13.45
C THR A 87 -10.67 8.58 -12.75
N SER A 88 -10.64 8.65 -11.42
CA SER A 88 -11.57 9.46 -10.62
C SER A 88 -13.03 9.21 -11.03
N ASN A 89 -13.45 7.94 -11.03
CA ASN A 89 -14.77 7.50 -11.51
C ASN A 89 -15.09 8.05 -12.91
N THR A 90 -14.15 7.87 -13.85
CA THR A 90 -14.25 8.31 -15.26
C THR A 90 -14.26 9.82 -15.49
N LYS A 91 -14.00 10.64 -14.47
CA LYS A 91 -13.93 12.09 -14.62
C LYS A 91 -12.58 12.59 -15.14
N CYS A 92 -11.54 11.75 -15.07
CA CYS A 92 -10.19 12.08 -15.49
C CYS A 92 -9.92 11.65 -16.92
N LYS A 93 -9.95 12.59 -17.88
CA LYS A 93 -9.90 12.25 -19.31
C LYS A 93 -8.65 11.47 -19.68
N ASN A 94 -7.46 12.00 -19.40
CA ASN A 94 -6.20 11.35 -19.77
C ASN A 94 -6.06 9.96 -19.13
N HIS A 95 -6.45 9.81 -17.86
CA HIS A 95 -6.39 8.50 -17.19
C HIS A 95 -7.43 7.52 -17.73
N ASN A 96 -8.58 7.99 -18.23
CA ASN A 96 -9.51 7.11 -18.95
C ASN A 96 -8.89 6.58 -20.24
N ASP A 97 -8.19 7.45 -20.99
CA ASP A 97 -7.55 7.07 -22.24
C ASP A 97 -6.43 6.05 -22.00
N LEU A 98 -5.58 6.31 -21.00
CA LEU A 98 -4.55 5.37 -20.53
C LEU A 98 -5.17 4.04 -20.06
N TRP A 99 -6.23 4.10 -19.26
CA TRP A 99 -6.93 2.90 -18.79
C TRP A 99 -7.49 2.06 -19.94
N GLY A 100 -8.17 2.71 -20.90
CA GLY A 100 -8.73 2.04 -22.06
C GLY A 100 -7.66 1.41 -22.93
N HIS A 101 -6.55 2.11 -23.15
CA HIS A 101 -5.45 1.61 -23.97
C HIS A 101 -4.70 0.44 -23.33
N TYR A 102 -4.31 0.57 -22.06
CA TYR A 102 -3.42 -0.41 -21.43
C TYR A 102 -4.17 -1.50 -20.67
N ILE A 103 -5.23 -1.17 -19.94
CA ILE A 103 -5.87 -2.13 -19.03
C ILE A 103 -7.04 -2.87 -19.69
N GLU A 104 -7.93 -2.18 -20.40
CA GLU A 104 -9.05 -2.87 -21.07
C GLU A 104 -8.55 -3.74 -22.24
N ARG A 105 -7.54 -3.29 -23.01
CA ARG A 105 -6.93 -4.14 -24.04
C ARG A 105 -6.15 -5.31 -23.46
N LEU A 106 -5.48 -5.13 -22.32
CA LEU A 106 -4.85 -6.26 -21.61
C LEU A 106 -5.88 -7.30 -21.19
N TRP A 107 -7.04 -6.86 -20.69
CA TRP A 107 -8.15 -7.77 -20.38
C TRP A 107 -8.57 -8.59 -21.59
N GLU A 108 -8.80 -7.94 -22.73
CA GLU A 108 -9.15 -8.61 -23.98
C GLU A 108 -8.06 -9.61 -24.41
N LYS A 109 -6.80 -9.18 -24.39
CA LYS A 109 -5.65 -10.00 -24.77
C LYS A 109 -5.54 -11.28 -23.94
N MET A 110 -5.68 -11.18 -22.62
CA MET A 110 -5.60 -12.33 -21.72
C MET A 110 -6.66 -13.40 -22.00
N GLN A 111 -7.76 -13.03 -22.67
CA GLN A 111 -8.86 -13.94 -22.99
C GLN A 111 -8.72 -14.59 -24.38
N GLU A 112 -7.74 -14.14 -25.17
CA GLU A 112 -7.36 -14.81 -26.40
C GLU A 112 -6.85 -16.22 -26.08
N GLY A 113 -7.30 -17.22 -26.82
CA GLY A 113 -6.94 -18.63 -26.57
C GLY A 113 -7.64 -19.31 -25.40
N VAL A 114 -8.38 -18.58 -24.55
CA VAL A 114 -9.24 -19.18 -23.52
C VAL A 114 -10.53 -19.70 -24.15
N GLU A 115 -10.90 -20.95 -23.83
CA GLU A 115 -12.17 -21.56 -24.25
C GLU A 115 -13.35 -20.67 -23.90
N GLN A 116 -14.30 -20.51 -24.83
CA GLN A 116 -15.41 -19.55 -24.68
C GLN A 116 -16.21 -19.71 -23.38
N SER A 117 -16.43 -20.94 -22.92
CA SER A 117 -17.14 -21.25 -21.66
C SER A 117 -16.36 -20.89 -20.40
N LYS A 118 -15.04 -20.73 -20.51
CA LYS A 118 -14.12 -20.39 -19.41
C LYS A 118 -13.65 -18.94 -19.47
N ARG A 119 -14.19 -18.13 -20.37
CA ARG A 119 -13.88 -16.70 -20.43
C ARG A 119 -14.54 -15.98 -19.25
N CYS A 120 -13.78 -15.12 -18.60
CA CYS A 120 -14.32 -14.21 -17.60
C CYS A 120 -14.84 -12.96 -18.30
N GLN A 121 -16.15 -12.78 -18.42
CA GLN A 121 -16.68 -11.60 -19.10
C GLN A 121 -16.34 -10.31 -18.31
N ARG A 122 -15.94 -9.27 -19.03
CA ARG A 122 -15.71 -7.94 -18.45
C ARG A 122 -17.04 -7.30 -18.09
N GLU A 123 -17.26 -7.00 -16.81
CA GLU A 123 -18.44 -6.31 -16.30
C GLU A 123 -18.08 -4.90 -15.85
N VAL A 124 -18.29 -3.90 -16.71
CA VAL A 124 -18.01 -2.51 -16.39
C VAL A 124 -19.17 -1.93 -15.59
N LEU A 125 -18.91 -1.43 -14.38
CA LEU A 125 -19.92 -0.69 -13.61
C LEU A 125 -20.24 0.64 -14.29
N GLU A 126 -21.53 0.95 -14.42
CA GLU A 126 -21.99 2.24 -14.94
C GLU A 126 -21.52 3.41 -14.05
N LYS A 127 -21.48 4.60 -14.66
CA LYS A 127 -20.95 5.83 -14.07
C LYS A 127 -21.61 6.13 -12.72
N GLN A 128 -20.85 5.93 -11.64
CA GLN A 128 -21.24 6.45 -10.33
C GLN A 128 -20.98 7.95 -10.29
N SER A 129 -21.87 8.70 -9.63
CA SER A 129 -21.70 10.14 -9.49
C SER A 129 -20.45 10.43 -8.65
N PHE A 130 -19.55 11.24 -9.19
CA PHE A 130 -18.35 11.73 -8.49
C PHE A 130 -18.42 13.26 -8.42
N GLN A 131 -18.18 13.81 -7.23
CA GLN A 131 -18.31 15.25 -7.02
C GLN A 131 -17.13 15.99 -7.67
N ASP A 132 -17.44 16.90 -8.59
CA ASP A 132 -16.42 17.62 -9.37
C ASP A 132 -15.47 18.47 -8.51
N LYS A 133 -15.86 18.81 -7.27
CA LYS A 133 -15.02 19.54 -6.30
C LYS A 133 -13.76 18.80 -5.88
N TRP A 134 -13.73 17.47 -6.03
CA TRP A 134 -12.57 16.64 -5.70
C TRP A 134 -11.68 16.34 -6.90
N ILE A 135 -12.03 16.84 -8.09
CA ILE A 135 -11.22 16.66 -9.30
C ILE A 135 -10.14 17.73 -9.35
N ILE A 136 -8.89 17.29 -9.27
CA ILE A 136 -7.73 18.17 -9.40
C ILE A 136 -7.61 18.74 -10.83
N PRO A 137 -7.08 19.97 -11.03
CA PRO A 137 -7.00 20.57 -12.36
C PRO A 137 -6.19 19.77 -13.38
N SER A 138 -5.08 19.15 -12.95
CA SER A 138 -4.23 18.31 -13.80
C SER A 138 -4.96 17.12 -14.44
N CYS A 139 -6.05 16.68 -13.82
CA CYS A 139 -6.89 15.59 -14.29
C CYS A 139 -7.85 16.00 -15.43
N LYS A 140 -8.07 17.31 -15.62
CA LYS A 140 -8.92 17.88 -16.68
C LYS A 140 -8.15 18.30 -17.92
N ASN A 141 -6.84 18.53 -17.81
CA ASN A 141 -6.03 19.05 -18.92
C ASN A 141 -5.70 17.92 -19.90
N GLU A 142 -5.87 18.19 -21.20
CA GLU A 142 -5.58 17.22 -22.28
C GLU A 142 -4.07 17.01 -22.51
N ASN A 143 -3.25 17.94 -22.03
CA ASN A 143 -1.80 17.84 -22.18
C ASN A 143 -1.23 17.01 -21.03
N SER A 144 -0.46 15.98 -21.37
CA SER A 144 0.45 15.33 -20.43
C SER A 144 1.29 16.41 -19.76
N VAL A 145 1.30 16.44 -18.43
CA VAL A 145 2.22 17.30 -17.69
C VAL A 145 3.61 16.75 -17.98
N GLU A 146 4.35 17.40 -18.88
CA GLU A 146 5.78 17.18 -19.02
C GLU A 146 6.39 17.50 -17.65
N MET A 147 6.86 16.47 -16.93
CA MET A 147 7.76 16.69 -15.81
C MET A 147 9.04 17.28 -16.40
N GLU A 148 9.27 18.58 -16.17
CA GLU A 148 10.59 19.15 -16.35
C GLU A 148 11.58 18.32 -15.53
N SER A 149 12.49 17.65 -16.23
CA SER A 149 13.54 16.80 -15.64
C SER A 149 14.58 17.58 -14.83
N SER A 150 14.45 18.91 -14.78
CA SER A 150 15.33 19.83 -14.08
C SER A 150 14.54 20.60 -13.03
N CYS A 151 14.97 20.48 -11.77
CA CYS A 151 14.61 21.49 -10.77
C CYS A 151 15.04 22.87 -11.30
N PRO A 152 14.26 23.95 -11.07
CA PRO A 152 14.72 25.29 -11.38
C PRO A 152 16.05 25.52 -10.64
N GLU A 153 17.12 25.75 -11.39
CA GLU A 153 18.41 26.14 -10.84
C GLU A 153 18.17 27.40 -10.00
N THR A 154 18.18 27.21 -8.68
CA THR A 154 18.14 28.34 -7.77
C THR A 154 19.46 29.07 -7.97
N ASP A 155 19.38 30.37 -8.29
CA ASP A 155 20.54 31.22 -8.55
C ASP A 155 21.69 30.89 -7.58
N MET A 156 22.81 30.49 -8.17
CA MET A 156 24.03 30.13 -7.49
C MET A 156 24.34 31.14 -6.39
N ALA A 157 24.34 30.69 -5.14
CA ALA A 157 24.98 31.43 -4.06
C ALA A 157 26.40 31.77 -4.53
N LYS A 158 26.69 33.08 -4.62
CA LYS A 158 27.99 33.63 -5.03
C LYS A 158 29.12 32.86 -4.36
N LYS A 159 29.93 32.19 -5.17
CA LYS A 159 31.25 31.68 -4.74
C LYS A 159 32.13 32.90 -4.44
N GLU A 160 32.38 33.18 -3.17
CA GLU A 160 33.53 34.00 -2.80
C GLU A 160 34.80 33.16 -2.90
N GLU A 161 35.76 33.63 -3.70
CA GLU A 161 37.09 33.07 -3.84
C GLU A 161 37.85 33.15 -2.51
N CYS A 162 38.29 32.00 -1.99
CA CYS A 162 39.23 31.97 -0.87
C CYS A 162 40.67 32.10 -1.37
N SER A 163 41.29 33.23 -1.04
CA SER A 163 42.73 33.43 -1.16
C SER A 163 43.47 32.47 -0.22
N SER A 164 44.43 31.71 -0.76
CA SER A 164 45.31 30.88 0.05
C SER A 164 46.26 31.76 0.85
N VAL A 165 46.45 31.47 2.15
CA VAL A 165 47.76 31.27 2.80
C VAL A 165 47.62 31.24 4.35
N VAL A 166 48.15 30.15 4.90
CA VAL A 166 48.47 29.75 6.29
C VAL A 166 47.32 29.48 7.28
N ALA A 167 47.25 28.21 7.71
CA ALA A 167 46.46 27.71 8.83
C ALA A 167 46.98 28.21 10.19
N PRO A 168 46.07 28.40 11.16
CA PRO A 168 46.32 27.88 12.48
C PRO A 168 45.17 27.01 13.01
N THR A 169 45.58 25.96 13.71
CA THR A 169 44.80 24.96 14.40
C THR A 169 44.09 25.54 15.63
N SER A 170 42.78 25.31 15.76
CA SER A 170 42.06 25.24 17.05
C SER A 170 40.74 24.49 16.82
N SER A 171 40.66 23.18 17.13
CA SER A 171 40.44 22.57 18.45
C SER A 171 39.03 22.72 19.04
N SER A 172 37.98 22.41 18.28
CA SER A 172 36.64 22.11 18.87
C SER A 172 36.02 20.78 18.40
N CYS A 173 36.53 20.15 17.34
CA CYS A 173 35.86 18.99 16.72
C CYS A 173 36.24 17.62 17.33
N LYS A 174 37.33 17.52 18.10
CA LYS A 174 37.73 16.24 18.72
C LYS A 174 36.86 15.85 19.92
N THR A 175 36.30 16.83 20.63
CA THR A 175 35.55 16.59 21.88
C THR A 175 34.12 16.10 21.63
N VAL A 176 33.52 16.45 20.49
CA VAL A 176 32.15 16.05 20.13
C VAL A 176 32.09 14.59 19.65
N LEU A 177 33.11 14.14 18.91
CA LEU A 177 33.16 12.75 18.43
C LEU A 177 33.38 11.77 19.58
N THR A 178 34.30 12.05 20.50
CA THR A 178 34.59 11.13 21.62
C THR A 178 33.44 11.05 22.63
N THR A 179 32.77 12.15 22.93
CA THR A 179 31.62 12.15 23.87
C THR A 179 30.43 11.37 23.31
N THR A 180 30.16 11.47 22.01
CA THR A 180 29.04 10.73 21.39
C THR A 180 29.24 9.22 21.43
N TYR A 181 30.45 8.72 21.15
CA TYR A 181 30.72 7.27 21.21
C TYR A 181 30.70 6.71 22.64
N VAL A 182 31.17 7.49 23.63
CA VAL A 182 31.12 7.07 25.04
C VAL A 182 29.68 6.99 25.53
N ILE A 183 28.83 7.97 25.19
CA ILE A 183 27.41 7.95 25.54
C ILE A 183 26.70 6.76 24.87
N PHE A 184 26.97 6.52 23.58
CA PHE A 184 26.37 5.39 22.85
C PHE A 184 26.82 4.03 23.41
N GLY A 185 28.09 3.91 23.80
CA GLY A 185 28.63 2.72 24.46
C GLY A 185 27.99 2.46 25.83
N ILE A 186 27.78 3.50 26.65
CA ILE A 186 27.09 3.39 27.94
C ILE A 186 25.62 2.96 27.75
N LEU A 187 24.93 3.50 26.73
CA LEU A 187 23.55 3.11 26.42
C LEU A 187 23.45 1.63 26.01
N LEU A 188 24.31 1.18 25.10
CA LEU A 188 24.32 -0.22 24.68
C LEU A 188 24.68 -1.17 25.83
N PHE A 189 25.66 -0.78 26.66
CA PHE A 189 26.03 -1.55 27.85
C PHE A 189 24.90 -1.59 28.88
N SER A 190 24.17 -0.49 29.07
CA SER A 190 22.99 -0.43 29.94
C SER A 190 21.86 -1.33 29.46
N ILE A 191 21.58 -1.35 28.15
CA ILE A 191 20.58 -2.25 27.54
C ILE A 191 21.01 -3.72 27.69
N TYR A 192 22.29 -4.01 27.50
CA TYR A 192 22.85 -5.35 27.71
C TYR A 192 22.71 -5.80 29.16
N LEU A 193 23.06 -4.95 30.13
CA LEU A 193 22.87 -5.24 31.55
C LEU A 193 21.39 -5.40 31.92
N LEU A 194 20.48 -4.61 31.35
CA LEU A 194 19.03 -4.79 31.55
C LEU A 194 18.51 -6.13 30.99
N ARG A 195 19.11 -6.61 29.89
CA ARG A 195 18.74 -7.88 29.25
C ARG A 195 19.30 -9.11 29.98
N PHE A 196 20.50 -9.01 30.55
CA PHE A 196 21.23 -10.15 31.15
C PHE A 196 21.30 -10.14 32.69
N SER A 197 20.90 -9.06 33.35
CA SER A 197 20.85 -9.01 34.82
C SER A 197 19.49 -9.47 35.35
N SER A 198 19.50 -10.29 36.41
CA SER A 198 18.30 -10.72 37.16
C SER A 198 17.51 -9.56 37.80
N VAL A 199 17.99 -8.33 37.65
CA VAL A 199 17.37 -7.08 38.12
C VAL A 199 16.10 -6.72 37.33
N GLY A 200 15.99 -7.10 36.04
CA GLY A 200 14.78 -6.86 35.23
C GLY A 200 13.51 -7.52 35.80
N MET A 201 13.65 -8.68 36.44
CA MET A 201 12.53 -9.37 37.11
C MET A 201 12.07 -8.69 38.42
N LYS A 202 12.94 -7.92 39.09
CA LYS A 202 12.57 -7.22 40.33
C LYS A 202 11.76 -5.95 40.09
N LEU A 203 12.00 -5.22 39.00
CA LEU A 203 11.25 -3.99 38.65
C LEU A 203 9.79 -4.28 38.30
N ASN A 204 9.50 -5.37 37.58
CA ASN A 204 8.12 -5.79 37.30
C ASN A 204 7.32 -6.12 38.57
N LYS A 205 7.98 -6.58 39.64
CA LYS A 205 7.33 -6.87 40.92
C LYS A 205 6.91 -5.59 41.67
N LEU A 206 7.67 -4.50 41.52
CA LEU A 206 7.35 -3.19 42.11
C LEU A 206 6.23 -2.45 41.35
N ILE A 207 6.20 -2.55 40.01
CA ILE A 207 5.15 -1.92 39.20
C ILE A 207 3.80 -2.65 39.36
N ARG A 208 3.81 -3.98 39.53
CA ARG A 208 2.59 -4.79 39.71
C ARG A 208 1.88 -4.54 41.06
N GLY A 209 2.60 -4.11 42.10
CA GLY A 209 2.02 -3.76 43.40
C GLY A 209 1.17 -2.48 43.40
N LYS A 210 1.45 -1.55 42.48
CA LYS A 210 0.72 -0.26 42.39
C LYS A 210 -0.61 -0.36 41.62
N ASN A 211 -0.73 -1.32 40.69
CA ASN A 211 -1.91 -1.47 39.84
C ASN A 211 -3.05 -2.30 40.45
N ILE A 212 -2.83 -3.00 41.57
CA ILE A 212 -3.90 -3.74 42.27
C ILE A 212 -4.79 -2.80 43.08
N LYS A 213 -4.26 -1.68 43.58
CA LYS A 213 -5.03 -0.69 44.35
C LYS A 213 -6.00 0.14 43.51
N ARG A 214 -5.79 0.21 42.18
CA ARG A 214 -6.65 0.98 41.25
C ARG A 214 -7.92 0.21 40.84
N ARG A 215 -7.86 -1.13 40.77
CA ARG A 215 -9.00 -1.98 40.37
C ARG A 215 -10.15 -2.06 41.38
N ASN A 216 -9.91 -1.68 42.65
CA ASN A 216 -10.97 -1.69 43.67
C ASN A 216 -11.80 -0.39 43.67
N MET A 217 -11.32 0.70 43.05
CA MET A 217 -12.08 1.96 42.93
C MET A 217 -12.92 2.02 41.65
N ASP A 218 -12.50 1.33 40.58
CA ASP A 218 -13.23 1.33 39.30
C ASP A 218 -14.40 0.32 39.26
N LYS A 219 -14.44 -0.63 40.20
CA LYS A 219 -15.48 -1.69 40.25
C LYS A 219 -16.81 -1.19 40.82
N GLU A 220 -16.80 -0.12 41.61
CA GLU A 220 -18.01 0.46 42.22
C GLU A 220 -18.74 1.43 41.27
N ILE A 221 -18.06 1.98 40.26
CA ILE A 221 -18.64 2.94 39.30
C ILE A 221 -19.25 2.23 38.07
N ASN A 222 -18.83 1.00 37.77
CA ASN A 222 -19.18 0.33 36.51
C ASN A 222 -20.42 -0.60 36.59
N GLU A 223 -21.01 -0.80 37.77
CA GLU A 223 -22.22 -1.63 37.94
C GLU A 223 -23.54 -0.88 37.65
N SER A 224 -23.52 0.43 37.35
CA SER A 224 -24.75 1.21 37.09
C SER A 224 -25.04 1.54 35.61
N PHE A 225 -24.18 1.15 34.64
CA PHE A 225 -24.29 1.65 33.26
C PHE A 225 -24.02 0.64 32.12
N ARG A 226 -24.51 -0.60 32.20
CA ARG A 226 -24.53 -1.49 31.01
C ARG A 226 -25.85 -2.23 30.80
N SER A 227 -26.77 -1.53 30.15
CA SER A 227 -27.71 -2.12 29.20
C SER A 227 -27.45 -1.50 27.83
N ARG A 228 -27.56 -2.32 26.78
CA ARG A 228 -27.33 -2.11 25.33
C ARG A 228 -25.96 -2.49 24.75
N ASP A 229 -26.05 -3.54 23.94
CA ASP A 229 -25.31 -3.98 22.76
C ASP A 229 -24.13 -3.12 22.27
N ASN A 230 -23.00 -3.79 22.03
CA ASN A 230 -22.24 -3.74 20.78
C ASN A 230 -21.16 -4.83 20.81
N THR A 231 -21.16 -5.72 19.82
CA THR A 231 -20.02 -6.58 19.49
C THR A 231 -19.05 -5.77 18.64
N ASP A 232 -17.86 -5.51 19.17
CA ASP A 232 -16.74 -4.88 18.47
C ASP A 232 -16.38 -5.67 17.20
N MET A 233 -16.61 -5.05 16.04
CA MET A 233 -15.99 -5.47 14.79
C MET A 233 -14.68 -4.70 14.67
N GLU A 234 -13.57 -5.43 14.70
CA GLU A 234 -12.21 -4.92 14.59
C GLU A 234 -12.05 -4.19 13.24
N SER A 235 -11.99 -2.86 13.30
CA SER A 235 -11.89 -1.99 12.13
C SER A 235 -10.52 -2.16 11.47
N LEU A 236 -10.46 -2.84 10.34
CA LEU A 236 -9.31 -2.77 9.43
C LEU A 236 -9.34 -1.41 8.69
N ASP A 237 -8.91 -0.36 9.38
CA ASP A 237 -8.51 0.91 8.78
C ASP A 237 -7.18 0.69 8.03
N ARG A 238 -7.25 0.19 6.79
CA ARG A 238 -6.10 0.13 5.88
C ARG A 238 -6.24 1.20 4.81
N ARG A 239 -5.91 2.42 5.20
CA ARG A 239 -5.75 3.56 4.30
C ARG A 239 -4.71 3.23 3.24
N PHE A 240 -5.02 3.59 2.00
CA PHE A 240 -4.07 3.64 0.89
C PHE A 240 -2.87 4.50 1.30
N ASN A 241 -1.67 3.91 1.39
CA ASN A 241 -0.43 4.67 1.45
C ASN A 241 -0.07 5.11 0.02
N VAL A 242 -0.76 6.12 -0.48
CA VAL A 242 -0.27 6.88 -1.64
C VAL A 242 0.72 7.90 -1.09
N ILE A 243 2.02 7.68 -1.34
CA ILE A 243 3.03 8.72 -1.11
C ILE A 243 2.84 9.74 -2.23
N TYR A 244 2.01 10.75 -1.98
CA TYR A 244 1.88 11.90 -2.85
C TYR A 244 2.82 12.99 -2.34
N ASN A 245 3.93 13.22 -3.05
CA ASN A 245 4.74 14.42 -2.82
C ASN A 245 4.00 15.60 -3.48
N SER A 246 3.13 16.30 -2.74
CA SER A 246 2.64 17.60 -3.20
C SER A 246 3.71 18.65 -2.88
N LEU A 247 4.38 19.17 -3.89
CA LEU A 247 5.12 20.42 -3.77
C LEU A 247 4.11 21.55 -3.68
N GLN A 248 4.12 22.24 -2.53
CA GLN A 248 3.39 23.47 -2.28
C GLN A 248 4.12 24.60 -3.02
N ASN A 249 3.40 25.29 -3.91
CA ASN A 249 3.74 26.65 -4.33
C ASN A 249 2.93 27.64 -3.50
#